data_AF-A0A348VSM7-F1
#
_entry.id   AF-A0A348VSM7-F1
#
_cell.length_a   1.000
_cell.length_b   1.000
_cell.length_c   1.000
_cell.angle_alpha   90.00
_cell.angle_beta   90.00
_cell.angle_gamma   90.00
#
_symmetry.space_group_name_H-M   'P 1'
#
loop_
_entity.id
_entity.type
_entity.pdbx_description
1 polymer ?
#
loop_
_entity_poly.entity_id
_entity_poly.type
_entity_poly.pdbx_seq_one_letter_code
_entity_poly.pdbx_strand_id
1 'polypeptide(L)'
;MTIPTWNWAAWTSSPAGSPQPSWSDVSSFSAAPMPSVPASSACWTNEGTEILVVTDPQVNRNRITTVGTRIDVTDDYADPRKGTRLEISRWYSPPRSDNNADYYFMEYNANAYFPLGRRNTLILNAFRSDAHVTRQGETDRTVVNVQEGLNCHTLLDPEQMSECWKVVDNIVEANTYGTVGSLGGTSRLRSYPHDRFTAAHALFYGAEFRWNLTEERQPFDIVIMKDIRTVWQAAFFYEAGTVADRRDELGDVWRSSYGVGLRMVTASGIVFRADVASGKEGVEASIIVGYPWEAL
;
A
#
# COMPACT_ATOMS: atom_id res chain seq x y z
N MET A 1 11.89 1.68 -46.68
CA MET A 1 11.48 0.69 -47.69
C MET A 1 10.71 -0.39 -46.94
N THR A 2 9.42 -0.54 -47.28
CA THR A 2 8.53 -1.70 -47.02
C THR A 2 8.35 -2.29 -45.61
N ILE A 3 7.06 -2.29 -45.22
CA ILE A 3 6.39 -3.03 -44.14
C ILE A 3 6.51 -4.55 -44.37
N PRO A 4 6.24 -5.40 -43.37
CA PRO A 4 5.24 -6.43 -43.63
C PRO A 4 4.16 -6.55 -42.56
N THR A 5 2.96 -6.73 -43.10
CA THR A 5 1.66 -6.96 -42.49
C THR A 5 1.54 -8.41 -42.03
N TRP A 6 0.78 -8.66 -40.96
CA TRP A 6 0.33 -10.00 -40.60
C TRP A 6 -1.12 -10.19 -41.04
N ASN A 7 -1.32 -11.19 -41.89
CA ASN A 7 -2.57 -11.50 -42.57
C ASN A 7 -3.34 -12.59 -41.79
N TRP A 8 -4.65 -12.42 -41.66
CA TRP A 8 -5.56 -13.42 -41.10
C TRP A 8 -6.07 -14.32 -42.23
N ALA A 9 -6.12 -15.64 -42.01
CA ALA A 9 -6.97 -16.55 -42.77
C ALA A 9 -7.30 -17.82 -41.96
N ALA A 10 -8.55 -18.24 -42.07
CA ALA A 10 -9.22 -19.32 -41.34
C ALA A 10 -9.41 -20.59 -42.22
N TRP A 11 -10.12 -21.58 -41.66
CA TRP A 11 -10.70 -22.82 -42.24
C TRP A 11 -9.75 -24.05 -42.20
N THR A 12 -10.09 -25.30 -41.83
CA THR A 12 -11.37 -26.00 -41.53
C THR A 12 -11.17 -27.41 -40.92
N SER A 13 -12.27 -27.92 -40.35
CA SER A 13 -12.78 -29.32 -40.28
C SER A 13 -12.08 -30.41 -39.45
N SER A 14 -12.85 -30.92 -38.48
CA SER A 14 -12.76 -32.27 -37.88
C SER A 14 -13.16 -33.38 -38.89
N PRO A 15 -12.83 -34.66 -38.64
CA PRO A 15 -13.83 -35.55 -37.99
C PRO A 15 -13.29 -36.66 -37.04
N ALA A 16 -14.15 -37.01 -36.08
CA ALA A 16 -14.47 -38.30 -35.42
C ALA A 16 -13.42 -39.45 -35.23
N GLY A 17 -13.36 -39.95 -33.98
CA GLY A 17 -12.84 -41.30 -33.63
C GLY A 17 -12.69 -41.56 -32.13
N SER A 18 -13.67 -42.25 -31.52
CA SER A 18 -13.78 -42.77 -30.13
C SER A 18 -12.68 -43.79 -29.69
N PRO A 19 -12.60 -44.31 -28.43
CA PRO A 19 -13.52 -44.17 -27.27
C PRO A 19 -12.87 -43.81 -25.90
N GLN A 20 -13.70 -43.33 -24.97
CA GLN A 20 -13.38 -43.20 -23.54
C GLN A 20 -13.56 -44.53 -22.79
N PRO A 21 -12.72 -44.84 -21.77
CA PRO A 21 -13.07 -45.83 -20.75
C PRO A 21 -13.75 -45.18 -19.53
N SER A 22 -14.73 -45.91 -19.03
CA SER A 22 -15.64 -45.65 -17.93
C SER A 22 -14.98 -45.59 -16.55
N TRP A 23 -15.52 -44.73 -15.69
CA TRP A 23 -15.23 -44.69 -14.26
C TRP A 23 -16.15 -45.66 -13.50
N SER A 24 -15.58 -46.72 -12.93
CA SER A 24 -16.15 -47.40 -11.77
C SER A 24 -15.08 -48.21 -11.02
N ASP A 25 -14.88 -47.84 -9.76
CA ASP A 25 -14.33 -48.63 -8.64
C ASP A 25 -12.85 -49.04 -8.64
N VAL A 26 -12.01 -48.23 -7.97
CA VAL A 26 -10.99 -48.75 -7.04
C VAL A 26 -10.93 -47.87 -5.79
N SER A 27 -11.34 -48.48 -4.69
CA SER A 27 -11.24 -48.01 -3.31
C SER A 27 -9.79 -47.87 -2.81
N SER A 28 -9.57 -46.86 -1.96
CA SER A 28 -8.48 -46.73 -0.97
C SER A 28 -7.04 -46.92 -1.46
N PHE A 29 -6.36 -45.81 -1.73
CA PHE A 29 -4.90 -45.72 -1.55
C PHE A 29 -4.61 -44.72 -0.43
N SER A 30 -4.12 -45.22 0.70
CA SER A 30 -3.43 -44.38 1.67
C SER A 30 -2.11 -43.94 1.03
N ALA A 31 -2.02 -42.69 0.59
CA ALA A 31 -0.73 -42.10 0.31
C ALA A 31 -0.02 -41.91 1.66
N ALA A 32 0.97 -42.75 1.95
CA ALA A 32 1.99 -42.40 2.91
C ALA A 32 2.57 -41.04 2.48
N PRO A 33 2.83 -40.09 3.41
CA PRO A 33 3.42 -38.82 3.04
C PRO A 33 4.78 -39.09 2.40
N MET A 34 4.92 -38.70 1.12
CA MET A 34 6.23 -38.71 0.47
C MET A 34 7.15 -37.76 1.24
N PRO A 35 8.40 -38.14 1.51
CA PRO A 35 9.37 -37.19 2.03
C PRO A 35 9.49 -36.05 1.02
N SER A 36 9.32 -34.81 1.49
CA SER A 36 9.52 -33.61 0.69
C SER A 36 10.99 -33.56 0.25
N VAL A 37 11.27 -34.01 -0.96
CA VAL A 37 12.55 -33.73 -1.63
C VAL A 37 12.47 -32.28 -2.09
N PRO A 38 13.35 -31.37 -1.63
CA PRO A 38 13.36 -30.00 -2.10
C PRO A 38 13.64 -30.00 -3.60
N ALA A 39 12.75 -29.42 -4.39
CA ALA A 39 12.89 -29.34 -5.83
C ALA A 39 13.83 -28.16 -6.15
N SER A 40 15.14 -28.35 -5.98
CA SER A 40 16.12 -27.37 -6.45
C SER A 40 16.07 -27.31 -7.98
N SER A 41 15.77 -26.14 -8.55
CA SER A 41 15.83 -25.92 -9.99
C SER A 41 17.19 -25.33 -10.35
N ALA A 42 17.90 -25.95 -11.29
CA ALA A 42 19.23 -25.51 -11.71
C ALA A 42 19.18 -24.98 -13.14
N CYS A 43 19.77 -23.81 -13.36
CA CYS A 43 20.00 -23.26 -14.69
C CYS A 43 21.33 -23.81 -15.24
N TRP A 44 21.28 -24.44 -16.42
CA TRP A 44 22.42 -25.05 -17.08
C TRP A 44 22.82 -24.26 -18.33
N THR A 45 24.11 -24.23 -18.65
CA THR A 45 24.58 -23.76 -19.98
C THR A 45 24.19 -24.79 -21.04
N ASN A 46 24.23 -24.37 -22.30
CA ASN A 46 24.14 -25.26 -23.46
C ASN A 46 25.27 -26.32 -23.52
N GLU A 47 26.36 -26.12 -22.77
CA GLU A 47 27.48 -27.04 -22.65
C GLU A 47 27.36 -27.98 -21.43
N GLY A 48 26.24 -27.92 -20.70
CA GLY A 48 25.98 -28.80 -19.55
C GLY A 48 26.67 -28.37 -18.25
N THR A 49 27.16 -27.12 -18.18
CA THR A 49 27.75 -26.55 -16.97
C THR A 49 26.67 -25.88 -16.12
N GLU A 50 26.62 -26.21 -14.84
CA GLU A 50 25.66 -25.64 -13.88
C GLU A 50 26.01 -24.17 -13.59
N ILE A 51 25.08 -23.25 -13.84
CA ILE A 51 25.31 -21.80 -13.68
C ILE A 51 24.77 -21.31 -12.35
N LEU A 52 23.62 -21.84 -11.91
CA LEU A 52 22.95 -21.39 -10.70
C LEU A 52 21.99 -22.45 -10.17
N VAL A 53 22.11 -22.78 -8.88
CA VAL A 53 21.11 -23.56 -8.14
C VAL A 53 20.13 -22.58 -7.51
N VAL A 54 18.90 -22.57 -7.99
CA VAL A 54 17.80 -21.85 -7.33
C VAL A 54 17.32 -22.74 -6.18
N THR A 55 17.69 -22.35 -4.97
CA THR A 55 17.11 -22.90 -3.74
C THR A 55 15.72 -22.31 -3.54
N ASP A 56 14.82 -23.10 -2.96
CA ASP A 56 13.47 -22.61 -2.64
C ASP A 56 13.56 -21.35 -1.77
N PRO A 57 12.78 -20.30 -2.07
CA PRO A 57 12.79 -19.08 -1.27
C PRO A 57 12.38 -19.39 0.17
N GLN A 58 13.07 -18.77 1.13
CA GLN A 58 12.70 -18.86 2.54
C GLN A 58 11.26 -18.37 2.73
N VAL A 59 10.37 -19.27 3.17
CA VAL A 59 8.95 -18.93 3.40
C VAL A 59 8.83 -18.30 4.78
N ASN A 60 8.76 -16.97 4.83
CA ASN A 60 8.49 -16.23 6.05
C ASN A 60 6.99 -16.07 6.26
N ARG A 61 6.47 -16.53 7.40
CA ARG A 61 5.07 -16.37 7.78
C ARG A 61 4.94 -15.23 8.77
N ASN A 62 4.37 -14.10 8.33
CA ASN A 62 4.02 -13.01 9.24
C ASN A 62 2.53 -13.09 9.63
N ARG A 63 2.20 -12.70 10.87
CA ARG A 63 0.81 -12.58 11.33
C ARG A 63 0.56 -11.15 11.79
N ILE A 64 -0.26 -10.44 11.05
CA ILE A 64 -0.74 -9.12 11.43
C ILE A 64 -2.13 -9.28 12.03
N THR A 65 -2.36 -8.71 13.21
CA THR A 65 -3.66 -8.68 13.87
C THR A 65 -4.11 -7.24 13.99
N THR A 66 -5.29 -6.94 13.43
CA THR A 66 -5.89 -5.61 13.44
C THR A 66 -7.24 -5.68 14.12
N VAL A 67 -7.47 -4.78 15.07
CA VAL A 67 -8.78 -4.60 15.71
C VAL A 67 -9.13 -3.13 15.61
N GLY A 68 -10.28 -2.82 15.04
CA GLY A 68 -10.70 -1.44 14.88
C GLY A 68 -12.19 -1.24 15.04
N THR A 69 -12.57 0.02 15.21
CA THR A 69 -13.95 0.49 15.27
C THR A 69 -14.09 1.67 14.32
N ARG A 70 -15.13 1.65 13.49
CA ARG A 70 -15.55 2.76 12.65
C ARG A 70 -16.90 3.28 13.13
N ILE A 71 -16.97 4.57 13.36
CA ILE A 71 -18.21 5.31 13.62
C ILE A 71 -18.45 6.18 12.39
N ASP A 72 -19.51 5.88 11.65
CA ASP A 72 -19.87 6.61 10.43
C ASP A 72 -21.24 7.28 10.62
N VAL A 73 -21.24 8.62 10.60
CA VAL A 73 -22.44 9.47 10.68
C VAL A 73 -22.52 10.36 9.44
N THR A 74 -22.20 9.79 8.28
CA THR A 74 -22.30 10.45 6.98
C THR A 74 -23.67 10.26 6.33
N ASP A 75 -24.00 11.15 5.40
CA ASP A 75 -25.24 11.10 4.62
C ASP A 75 -25.24 10.02 3.52
N ASP A 76 -24.06 9.70 2.97
CA ASP A 76 -23.84 8.62 2.01
C ASP A 76 -22.51 7.94 2.34
N TYR A 77 -22.47 6.61 2.29
CA TYR A 77 -21.27 5.85 2.64
C TYR A 77 -20.16 5.96 1.59
N ALA A 78 -20.52 5.96 0.30
CA ALA A 78 -19.58 5.88 -0.82
C ALA A 78 -19.18 7.27 -1.32
N ASP A 79 -20.08 8.25 -1.29
CA ASP A 79 -19.81 9.64 -1.66
C ASP A 79 -20.32 10.65 -0.61
N PRO A 80 -19.78 10.63 0.64
CA PRO A 80 -20.23 11.52 1.70
C PRO A 80 -20.13 13.00 1.31
N ARG A 81 -21.19 13.75 1.58
CA ARG A 81 -21.22 15.21 1.41
C ARG A 81 -21.38 15.95 2.72
N LYS A 82 -21.97 15.30 3.72
CA LYS A 82 -22.22 15.85 5.04
C LYS A 82 -22.03 14.78 6.10
N GLY A 83 -21.37 15.15 7.18
CA GLY A 83 -21.26 14.32 8.37
C GLY A 83 -19.81 14.09 8.76
N THR A 84 -19.59 13.06 9.56
CA THR A 84 -18.26 12.72 10.06
C THR A 84 -18.04 11.22 10.07
N ARG A 85 -16.79 10.82 9.89
CA ARG A 85 -16.34 9.43 10.02
C ARG A 85 -15.14 9.39 10.95
N LEU A 86 -15.21 8.55 11.96
CA LEU A 86 -14.13 8.32 12.92
C LEU A 86 -13.73 6.85 12.86
N GLU A 87 -12.45 6.60 12.74
CA GLU A 87 -11.88 5.26 12.72
C GLU A 87 -10.75 5.20 13.75
N ILE A 88 -10.80 4.15 14.57
CA ILE A 88 -9.78 3.86 15.56
C ILE A 88 -9.37 2.42 15.34
N SER A 89 -8.08 2.16 15.12
CA SER A 89 -7.56 0.82 14.92
C SER A 89 -6.30 0.59 15.74
N ARG A 90 -6.14 -0.66 16.18
CA ARG A 90 -4.94 -1.17 16.83
C ARG A 90 -4.35 -2.23 15.91
N TRP A 91 -3.09 -2.03 15.56
CA TRP A 91 -2.32 -2.94 14.72
C TRP A 91 -1.21 -3.58 15.54
N TYR A 92 -1.09 -4.90 15.42
CA TYR A 92 -0.05 -5.67 16.07
C TYR A 92 0.54 -6.69 15.10
N SER A 93 1.87 -6.71 14.99
CA SER A 93 2.62 -7.74 14.29
C SER A 93 3.74 -8.22 15.22
N PRO A 94 3.89 -9.53 15.47
CA PRO A 94 5.00 -10.04 16.25
C PRO A 94 6.35 -9.62 15.66
N PRO A 95 7.37 -9.39 16.49
CA PRO A 95 8.71 -9.08 16.03
C PRO A 95 9.28 -10.25 15.22
N ARG A 96 10.13 -9.94 14.23
CA ARG A 96 10.78 -10.97 13.39
C ARG A 96 11.83 -11.77 14.16
N SER A 97 12.45 -11.15 15.16
CA SER A 97 13.48 -11.75 16.01
C SER A 97 13.51 -11.07 17.38
N ASP A 98 14.29 -11.60 18.30
CA ASP A 98 14.51 -10.98 19.61
C ASP A 98 15.26 -9.65 19.54
N ASN A 99 15.93 -9.37 18.42
CA ASN A 99 16.64 -8.12 18.19
C ASN A 99 15.72 -6.99 17.72
N ASN A 100 14.47 -7.29 17.35
CA ASN A 100 13.49 -6.29 16.93
C ASN A 100 12.54 -5.91 18.07
N ALA A 101 12.10 -4.66 18.07
CA ALA A 101 11.09 -4.20 19.01
C ALA A 101 9.77 -4.98 18.86
N ASP A 102 9.20 -5.33 20.01
CA ASP A 102 7.82 -5.82 20.12
C ASP A 102 6.91 -4.65 20.48
N TYR A 103 6.05 -4.24 19.55
CA TYR A 103 5.20 -3.07 19.70
C TYR A 103 3.87 -3.26 18.98
N TYR A 104 2.90 -2.43 19.37
CA TYR A 104 1.68 -2.23 18.61
C TYR A 104 1.54 -0.74 18.33
N PHE A 105 0.79 -0.38 17.29
CA PHE A 105 0.46 1.02 17.04
C PHE A 105 -1.04 1.24 17.00
N MET A 106 -1.42 2.45 17.43
CA MET A 106 -2.80 2.93 17.43
C MET A 106 -2.94 3.97 16.34
N GLU A 107 -3.93 3.81 15.46
CA GLU A 107 -4.27 4.81 14.46
C GLU A 107 -5.63 5.43 14.79
N TYR A 108 -5.69 6.75 14.61
CA TYR A 108 -6.89 7.56 14.77
C TYR A 108 -7.07 8.35 13.48
N ASN A 109 -8.16 8.11 12.77
CA ASN A 109 -8.47 8.75 11.50
C ASN A 109 -9.85 9.40 11.59
N ALA A 110 -9.90 10.71 11.35
CA ALA A 110 -11.10 11.51 11.45
C ALA A 110 -11.34 12.27 10.16
N ASN A 111 -12.51 12.05 9.56
CA ASN A 111 -13.00 12.78 8.39
C ASN A 111 -14.21 13.61 8.76
N ALA A 112 -14.24 14.86 8.29
CA ALA A 112 -15.40 15.75 8.38
C ALA A 112 -15.77 16.27 6.99
N TYR A 113 -17.05 16.15 6.65
CA TYR A 113 -17.60 16.50 5.34
C TYR A 113 -18.56 17.67 5.49
N PHE A 114 -18.27 18.75 4.78
CA PHE A 114 -19.03 19.99 4.81
C PHE A 114 -19.59 20.29 3.42
N PRO A 115 -20.92 20.32 3.25
CA PRO A 115 -21.52 20.67 1.98
C PRO A 115 -21.33 22.17 1.71
N LEU A 116 -20.73 22.50 0.56
CA LEU A 116 -20.55 23.87 0.10
C LEU A 116 -21.55 24.15 -1.03
N GLY A 117 -22.67 24.77 -0.67
CA GLY A 117 -23.77 25.00 -1.60
C GLY A 117 -24.47 23.69 -2.00
N ARG A 118 -24.96 23.64 -3.25
CA ARG A 118 -25.78 22.50 -3.71
C ARG A 118 -24.97 21.31 -4.21
N ARG A 119 -23.75 21.53 -4.71
CA ARG A 119 -22.97 20.53 -5.46
C ARG A 119 -21.62 20.18 -4.86
N ASN A 120 -21.00 21.12 -4.14
CA ASN A 120 -19.60 20.96 -3.74
C ASN A 120 -19.52 20.45 -2.31
N THR A 121 -18.38 19.85 -1.98
CA THR A 121 -18.09 19.34 -0.64
C THR A 121 -16.67 19.71 -0.26
N LEU A 122 -16.47 20.26 0.92
CA LEU A 122 -15.15 20.38 1.54
C LEU A 122 -14.96 19.25 2.54
N ILE A 123 -13.78 18.67 2.53
CA ILE A 123 -13.43 17.53 3.37
C ILE A 123 -12.19 17.88 4.13
N LEU A 124 -12.24 17.65 5.43
CA LEU A 124 -11.10 17.79 6.31
C LEU A 124 -10.77 16.40 6.87
N ASN A 125 -9.52 16.00 6.74
CA ASN A 125 -8.97 14.79 7.32
C ASN A 125 -7.98 15.17 8.42
N ALA A 126 -8.06 14.48 9.56
CA ALA A 126 -7.04 14.47 10.59
C ALA A 126 -6.66 13.02 10.87
N PHE A 127 -5.39 12.69 10.75
CA PHE A 127 -4.86 11.37 11.03
C PHE A 127 -3.73 11.47 12.04
N ARG A 128 -3.71 10.54 12.98
CA ARG A 128 -2.63 10.38 13.95
C ARG A 128 -2.34 8.91 14.16
N SER A 129 -1.06 8.57 14.22
CA SER A 129 -0.62 7.24 14.62
C SER A 129 0.47 7.32 15.68
N ASP A 130 0.39 6.43 16.67
CA ASP A 130 1.35 6.36 17.78
C ASP A 130 1.75 4.90 18.05
N ALA A 131 3.05 4.61 17.99
CA ALA A 131 3.62 3.32 18.37
C ALA A 131 3.77 3.23 19.90
N HIS A 132 3.56 2.01 20.42
CA HIS A 132 3.64 1.68 21.82
C HIS A 132 4.49 0.43 21.98
N VAL A 133 5.75 0.63 22.40
CA VAL A 133 6.71 -0.44 22.61
C VAL A 133 6.40 -1.19 23.89
N THR A 134 6.29 -2.51 23.78
CA THR A 134 6.14 -3.43 24.92
C THR A 134 7.48 -4.03 25.32
N ARG A 135 8.36 -4.29 24.35
CA ARG A 135 9.75 -4.71 24.54
C ARG A 135 10.63 -4.05 23.49
N GLN A 136 11.70 -3.40 23.93
CA GLN A 136 12.69 -2.85 23.00
C GLN A 136 13.47 -3.97 22.31
N GLY A 137 13.93 -3.68 21.09
CA GLY A 137 14.88 -4.52 20.37
C GLY A 137 16.32 -4.25 20.83
N GLU A 138 17.27 -4.56 19.96
CA GLU A 138 18.67 -4.19 20.16
C GLU A 138 18.86 -2.68 19.94
N THR A 139 19.38 -1.98 20.93
CA THR A 139 19.59 -0.53 20.91
C THR A 139 21.07 -0.16 20.92
N ASP A 140 21.98 -1.13 21.13
CA ASP A 140 23.41 -0.90 20.98
C ASP A 140 23.75 -0.72 19.50
N ARG A 141 24.05 0.52 19.15
CA ARG A 141 24.44 0.96 17.81
C ARG A 141 25.53 0.09 17.17
N THR A 142 26.50 -0.37 17.94
CA THR A 142 27.60 -1.19 17.41
C THR A 142 27.14 -2.60 17.09
N VAL A 143 26.27 -3.16 17.93
CA VAL A 143 25.67 -4.48 17.72
C VAL A 143 24.72 -4.43 16.52
N VAL A 144 23.84 -3.43 16.43
CA VAL A 144 22.94 -3.24 15.27
C VAL A 144 23.73 -3.14 13.97
N ASN A 145 24.80 -2.34 13.93
CA ASN A 145 25.64 -2.20 12.74
C ASN A 145 26.23 -3.55 12.24
N VAL A 146 26.58 -4.45 13.17
CA VAL A 146 27.10 -5.79 12.84
C VAL A 146 25.97 -6.74 12.45
N GLN A 147 24.86 -6.74 13.19
CA GLN A 147 23.72 -7.63 12.94
C GLN A 147 23.04 -7.36 11.59
N GLU A 148 22.92 -6.09 11.21
CA GLU A 148 22.33 -5.66 9.93
C GLU A 148 23.32 -5.77 8.76
N GLY A 149 24.57 -6.17 9.02
CA GLY A 149 25.60 -6.36 8.00
C GLY A 149 26.10 -5.07 7.34
N LEU A 150 25.80 -3.90 7.91
CA LEU A 150 26.10 -2.59 7.34
C LEU A 150 27.61 -2.26 7.36
N ASN A 151 28.32 -2.71 8.40
CA ASN A 151 29.77 -2.55 8.54
C ASN A 151 30.27 -1.11 8.30
N CYS A 152 29.57 -0.09 8.81
CA CYS A 152 29.83 1.32 8.48
C CYS A 152 31.27 1.79 8.71
N HIS A 153 32.03 1.13 9.60
CA HIS A 153 33.43 1.44 9.90
C HIS A 153 34.41 1.07 8.77
N THR A 154 34.02 0.25 7.79
CA THR A 154 34.87 -0.12 6.66
C THR A 154 34.81 0.89 5.51
N LEU A 155 33.90 1.86 5.58
CA LEU A 155 33.76 2.90 4.57
C LEU A 155 34.86 3.94 4.73
N LEU A 156 35.59 4.21 3.65
CA LEU A 156 36.72 5.14 3.64
C LEU A 156 36.29 6.59 3.39
N ASP A 157 35.16 6.77 2.72
CA ASP A 157 34.60 8.10 2.46
C ASP A 157 33.81 8.61 3.68
N PRO A 158 34.14 9.79 4.24
CA PRO A 158 33.47 10.31 5.43
C PRO A 158 31.97 10.58 5.23
N GLU A 159 31.55 10.97 4.02
CA GLU A 159 30.13 11.23 3.73
C GLU A 159 29.33 9.93 3.71
N GLN A 160 29.79 8.92 2.97
CA GLN A 160 29.18 7.58 2.98
C GLN A 160 29.16 6.95 4.38
N MET A 161 30.22 7.13 5.17
CA MET A 161 30.26 6.64 6.54
C MET A 161 29.18 7.30 7.40
N SER A 162 28.99 8.62 7.28
CA SER A 162 27.94 9.37 7.99
C SER A 162 26.54 8.88 7.60
N GLU A 163 26.26 8.72 6.31
CA GLU A 163 24.95 8.22 5.84
C GLU A 163 24.68 6.78 6.30
N CYS A 164 25.70 5.91 6.30
CA CYS A 164 25.56 4.55 6.84
C CYS A 164 25.17 4.57 8.32
N TRP A 165 25.81 5.43 9.11
CA TRP A 165 25.48 5.59 10.51
C TRP A 165 24.07 6.12 10.76
N LYS A 166 23.53 6.98 9.89
CA LYS A 166 22.12 7.39 9.97
C LYS A 166 21.16 6.21 9.79
N VAL A 167 21.49 5.24 8.92
CA VAL A 167 20.68 4.02 8.78
C VAL A 167 20.69 3.21 10.07
N VAL A 168 21.87 3.05 10.69
CA VAL A 168 21.98 2.37 12.00
C VAL A 168 21.16 3.10 13.06
N ASP A 169 21.26 4.42 13.12
CA ASP A 169 20.55 5.25 14.10
C ASP A 169 19.02 5.13 13.91
N ASN A 170 18.51 5.13 12.68
CA ASN A 170 17.10 4.89 12.38
C ASN A 170 16.63 3.50 12.86
N ILE A 171 17.47 2.47 12.74
CA ILE A 171 17.14 1.12 13.21
C ILE A 171 17.12 1.07 14.74
N VAL A 172 18.09 1.72 15.39
CA VAL A 172 18.11 1.87 16.86
C VAL A 172 16.85 2.60 17.34
N GLU A 173 16.44 3.67 16.66
CA GLU A 173 15.21 4.40 16.97
C GLU A 173 13.97 3.53 16.79
N ALA A 174 13.86 2.79 15.68
CA ALA A 174 12.77 1.84 15.47
C ALA A 174 12.76 0.72 16.54
N ASN A 175 13.93 0.25 16.97
CA ASN A 175 14.05 -0.73 18.06
C ASN A 175 13.74 -0.15 19.45
N THR A 176 13.86 1.18 19.62
CA THR A 176 13.63 1.88 20.88
C THR A 176 12.17 2.31 21.04
N TYR A 177 11.57 2.85 19.98
CA TYR A 177 10.29 3.54 19.99
C TYR A 177 9.22 2.86 19.11
N GLY A 178 9.58 1.86 18.32
CA GLY A 178 8.69 1.22 17.36
C GLY A 178 8.46 2.09 16.13
N THR A 179 7.58 1.65 15.24
CA THR A 179 7.29 2.37 13.99
C THR A 179 5.80 2.34 13.70
N VAL A 180 5.24 3.44 13.23
CA VAL A 180 3.82 3.56 12.89
C VAL A 180 3.55 3.37 11.40
N GLY A 181 2.26 3.33 11.05
CA GLY A 181 1.79 3.55 9.69
C GLY A 181 2.42 4.82 9.10
N SER A 182 3.03 4.67 7.92
CA SER A 182 3.81 5.73 7.28
C SER A 182 2.93 6.83 6.69
N LEU A 183 3.53 8.00 6.49
CA LEU A 183 3.02 8.99 5.54
C LEU A 183 3.68 8.76 4.16
N GLY A 184 2.94 9.05 3.09
CA GLY A 184 3.33 8.79 1.71
C GLY A 184 2.38 7.82 0.99
N GLY A 185 2.31 7.94 -0.33
CA GLY A 185 1.46 7.16 -1.22
C GLY A 185 0.10 7.79 -1.49
N THR A 186 -0.85 7.00 -1.99
CA THR A 186 -2.07 7.52 -2.65
C THR A 186 -3.14 8.09 -1.71
N SER A 187 -2.94 7.93 -0.39
CA SER A 187 -3.88 8.42 0.62
C SER A 187 -3.35 9.61 1.43
N ARG A 188 -2.09 9.63 1.85
CA ARG A 188 -1.57 10.70 2.74
C ARG A 188 -0.23 11.18 2.19
N LEU A 189 -0.13 12.48 1.90
CA LEU A 189 1.02 13.08 1.21
C LEU A 189 1.19 12.50 -0.20
N ARG A 190 0.17 12.70 -1.04
CA ARG A 190 0.01 12.08 -2.37
C ARG A 190 1.11 12.33 -3.42
N SER A 191 2.02 13.26 -3.16
CA SER A 191 3.18 13.54 -4.02
C SER A 191 4.45 12.81 -3.61
N TYR A 192 4.35 11.91 -2.62
CA TYR A 192 5.48 11.15 -2.10
C TYR A 192 5.21 9.66 -2.26
N PRO A 193 6.25 8.85 -2.51
CA PRO A 193 6.12 7.41 -2.61
C PRO A 193 5.43 6.78 -1.40
N HIS A 194 4.88 5.59 -1.59
CA HIS A 194 4.32 4.84 -0.47
C HIS A 194 5.39 4.57 0.59
N ASP A 195 4.99 4.66 1.85
CA ASP A 195 5.85 4.49 3.01
C ASP A 195 7.11 5.38 3.06
N ARG A 196 7.06 6.58 2.46
CA ARG A 196 8.21 7.49 2.38
C ARG A 196 8.67 8.03 3.74
N PHE A 197 7.75 8.26 4.67
CA PHE A 197 8.04 8.87 5.98
C PHE A 197 7.50 8.03 7.13
N THR A 198 8.42 7.31 7.79
CA THR A 198 8.14 6.41 8.92
C THR A 198 8.86 6.90 10.17
N ALA A 199 8.20 6.81 11.32
CA ALA A 199 8.78 7.03 12.65
C ALA A 199 7.87 6.38 13.71
N ALA A 200 8.14 6.57 15.01
CA ALA A 200 7.25 6.10 16.09
C ALA A 200 5.95 6.89 16.27
N HIS A 201 5.88 8.13 15.78
CA HIS A 201 4.68 8.97 15.80
C HIS A 201 4.46 9.64 14.45
N ALA A 202 3.21 9.72 14.01
CA ALA A 202 2.81 10.42 12.79
C ALA A 202 1.57 11.29 13.05
N LEU A 203 1.54 12.47 12.44
CA LEU A 203 0.40 13.38 12.42
C LEU A 203 0.20 13.93 11.02
N PHE A 204 -1.05 13.97 10.57
CA PHE A 204 -1.42 14.40 9.23
C PHE A 204 -2.73 15.18 9.25
N TYR A 205 -2.77 16.21 8.42
CA TYR A 205 -3.97 16.99 8.13
C TYR A 205 -4.13 17.12 6.61
N GLY A 206 -5.34 16.87 6.13
CA GLY A 206 -5.70 17.01 4.73
C GLY A 206 -6.94 17.90 4.58
N ALA A 207 -6.94 18.73 3.56
CA ALA A 207 -8.12 19.45 3.11
C ALA A 207 -8.35 19.13 1.63
N GLU A 208 -9.57 18.74 1.27
CA GLU A 208 -9.94 18.45 -0.10
C GLU A 208 -11.28 19.09 -0.46
N PHE A 209 -11.25 19.94 -1.49
CA PHE A 209 -12.43 20.51 -2.10
C PHE A 209 -12.86 19.66 -3.29
N ARG A 210 -14.08 19.16 -3.26
CA ARG A 210 -14.70 18.38 -4.33
C ARG A 210 -15.73 19.21 -5.06
N TRP A 211 -15.53 19.36 -6.35
CA TRP A 211 -16.43 20.00 -7.28
C TRP A 211 -17.11 18.95 -8.15
N ASN A 212 -18.41 18.75 -7.92
CA ASN A 212 -19.23 17.86 -8.73
C ASN A 212 -19.60 18.57 -10.04
N LEU A 213 -18.99 18.13 -11.15
CA LEU A 213 -19.09 18.77 -12.46
C LEU A 213 -20.39 18.41 -13.19
N THR A 214 -20.84 17.17 -13.04
CA THR A 214 -22.04 16.63 -13.69
C THR A 214 -22.95 15.96 -12.66
N GLU A 215 -24.24 16.28 -12.73
CA GLU A 215 -25.32 15.53 -12.05
C GLU A 215 -26.03 14.58 -13.03
N GLU A 216 -25.48 14.42 -14.24
CA GLU A 216 -26.15 13.83 -15.38
C GLU A 216 -26.32 12.31 -15.25
N ARG A 217 -27.59 11.90 -15.21
CA ARG A 217 -28.04 10.52 -15.42
C ARG A 217 -27.94 10.14 -16.90
N GLN A 218 -26.74 10.18 -17.48
CA GLN A 218 -26.54 9.76 -18.86
C GLN A 218 -25.93 8.34 -18.86
N PRO A 219 -26.66 7.31 -19.34
CA PRO A 219 -26.10 5.98 -19.47
C PRO A 219 -25.05 5.97 -20.58
N PHE A 220 -23.88 5.44 -20.29
CA PHE A 220 -22.90 5.11 -21.32
C PHE A 220 -23.02 3.63 -21.69
N ASP A 221 -22.90 3.31 -22.99
CA ASP A 221 -22.94 1.94 -23.54
C ASP A 221 -21.57 1.61 -24.14
N ILE A 222 -20.65 1.15 -23.30
CA ILE A 222 -19.43 0.47 -23.76
C ILE A 222 -19.67 -1.02 -23.52
N VAL A 223 -19.28 -1.88 -24.46
CA VAL A 223 -19.56 -3.33 -24.46
C VAL A 223 -19.15 -4.05 -23.16
N ILE A 224 -18.23 -3.47 -22.37
CA ILE A 224 -17.72 -4.02 -21.11
C ILE A 224 -18.45 -3.46 -19.87
N MET A 225 -19.18 -2.34 -20.00
CA MET A 225 -19.85 -1.63 -18.91
C MET A 225 -21.18 -1.02 -19.41
N LYS A 226 -22.26 -1.80 -19.39
CA LYS A 226 -23.63 -1.33 -19.65
C LYS A 226 -24.27 -0.87 -18.34
N ASP A 227 -24.92 0.30 -18.37
CA ASP A 227 -25.82 0.82 -17.33
C ASP A 227 -25.17 1.46 -16.08
N ILE A 228 -24.30 2.45 -16.27
CA ILE A 228 -23.62 3.10 -15.14
C ILE A 228 -23.95 4.59 -15.05
N ARG A 229 -24.79 4.93 -14.08
CA ARG A 229 -24.96 6.31 -13.56
C ARG A 229 -23.58 6.81 -13.12
N THR A 230 -23.12 7.92 -13.69
CA THR A 230 -21.73 8.38 -13.53
C THR A 230 -21.68 9.83 -13.09
N VAL A 231 -21.09 10.09 -11.93
CA VAL A 231 -20.81 11.45 -11.46
C VAL A 231 -19.33 11.72 -11.67
N TRP A 232 -19.02 12.80 -12.40
CA TRP A 232 -17.66 13.30 -12.52
C TRP A 232 -17.40 14.36 -11.47
N GLN A 233 -16.31 14.20 -10.72
CA GLN A 233 -15.89 15.15 -9.69
C GLN A 233 -14.45 15.59 -9.95
N ALA A 234 -14.20 16.89 -9.92
CA ALA A 234 -12.85 17.41 -9.77
C ALA A 234 -12.55 17.59 -8.27
N ALA A 235 -11.34 17.24 -7.85
CA ALA A 235 -10.87 17.35 -6.49
C ALA A 235 -9.63 18.23 -6.45
N PHE A 236 -9.57 19.15 -5.49
CA PHE A 236 -8.40 19.98 -5.22
C PHE A 236 -8.01 19.73 -3.78
N PHE A 237 -6.76 19.36 -3.54
CA PHE A 237 -6.33 18.98 -2.21
C PHE A 237 -5.05 19.67 -1.79
N TYR A 238 -4.95 19.88 -0.49
CA TYR A 238 -3.76 20.31 0.21
C TYR A 238 -3.59 19.43 1.45
N GLU A 239 -2.38 18.96 1.65
CA GLU A 239 -2.04 17.96 2.67
C GLU A 239 -0.77 18.40 3.37
N ALA A 240 -0.74 18.20 4.69
CA ALA A 240 0.41 18.47 5.52
C ALA A 240 0.60 17.33 6.53
N GLY A 241 1.83 16.88 6.71
CA GLY A 241 2.14 15.79 7.63
C GLY A 241 3.51 15.92 8.27
N THR A 242 3.67 15.27 9.41
CA THR A 242 4.90 15.25 10.21
C THR A 242 5.04 13.86 10.85
N VAL A 243 6.29 13.42 10.99
CA VAL A 243 6.67 12.18 11.67
C VAL A 243 7.85 12.47 12.60
N ALA A 244 7.91 11.78 13.73
CA ALA A 244 9.01 11.85 14.67
C ALA A 244 9.05 10.61 15.56
N ASP A 245 10.23 10.17 15.98
CA ASP A 245 10.37 9.05 16.92
C ASP A 245 10.07 9.47 18.36
N ARG A 246 10.27 10.75 18.66
CA ARG A 246 9.90 11.35 19.94
C ARG A 246 8.68 12.24 19.80
N ARG A 247 7.77 12.11 20.77
CA ARG A 247 6.50 12.84 20.77
C ARG A 247 6.67 14.35 20.93
N ASP A 248 7.72 14.81 21.59
CA ASP A 248 8.02 16.23 21.76
C ASP A 248 8.65 16.89 20.51
N GLU A 249 9.17 16.09 19.59
CA GLU A 249 9.72 16.54 18.29
C GLU A 249 8.65 16.48 17.18
N LEU A 250 7.49 15.90 17.46
CA LEU A 250 6.37 15.80 16.52
C LEU A 250 5.84 17.20 16.19
N GLY A 251 6.01 17.61 14.93
CA GLY A 251 5.63 18.94 14.44
C GLY A 251 6.80 19.90 14.21
N ASP A 252 8.04 19.51 14.52
CA ASP A 252 9.23 20.31 14.20
C ASP A 252 9.46 20.39 12.68
N VAL A 253 9.14 19.29 11.99
CA VAL A 253 9.35 19.17 10.55
C VAL A 253 8.05 18.78 9.85
N TRP A 254 7.52 19.72 9.07
CA TRP A 254 6.34 19.50 8.22
C TRP A 254 6.71 19.21 6.77
N ARG A 255 5.94 18.32 6.16
CA ARG A 255 5.92 17.99 4.74
C ARG A 255 4.56 18.36 4.19
N SER A 256 4.52 18.89 2.98
CA SER A 256 3.29 19.32 2.33
C SER A 256 3.17 18.74 0.94
N SER A 257 1.95 18.38 0.56
CA SER A 257 1.58 17.90 -0.77
C SER A 257 0.32 18.60 -1.22
N TYR A 258 0.21 18.95 -2.49
CA TYR A 258 -1.01 19.53 -3.04
C TYR A 258 -1.21 19.08 -4.47
N GLY A 259 -2.45 19.07 -4.93
CA GLY A 259 -2.73 18.54 -6.25
C GLY A 259 -4.18 18.61 -6.67
N VAL A 260 -4.43 17.99 -7.81
CA VAL A 260 -5.75 17.90 -8.42
C VAL A 260 -6.07 16.45 -8.75
N GLY A 261 -7.34 16.10 -8.66
CA GLY A 261 -7.85 14.77 -8.91
C GLY A 261 -9.11 14.80 -9.78
N LEU A 262 -9.26 13.79 -10.63
CA LEU A 262 -10.51 13.50 -11.31
C LEU A 262 -11.09 12.22 -10.75
N ARG A 263 -12.39 12.24 -10.41
CA ARG A 263 -13.11 11.06 -9.91
C ARG A 263 -14.29 10.73 -10.79
N MET A 264 -14.46 9.44 -11.00
CA MET A 264 -15.63 8.85 -11.63
C MET A 264 -16.31 7.94 -10.60
N VAL A 265 -17.49 8.35 -10.13
CA VAL A 265 -18.30 7.55 -9.20
C VAL A 265 -19.36 6.80 -9.99
N THR A 266 -19.35 5.48 -9.88
CA THR A 266 -20.31 4.59 -10.54
C THR A 266 -21.55 4.36 -9.68
N ALA A 267 -22.65 3.92 -10.31
CA ALA A 267 -23.89 3.55 -9.63
C ALA A 267 -23.72 2.45 -8.57
N SER A 268 -22.75 1.54 -8.78
CA SER A 268 -22.43 0.43 -7.88
C SER A 268 -21.59 0.85 -6.67
N GLY A 269 -21.23 2.14 -6.56
CA GLY A 269 -20.39 2.66 -5.47
C GLY A 269 -18.88 2.51 -5.72
N ILE A 270 -18.47 2.00 -6.88
CA ILE A 270 -17.05 1.96 -7.27
C ILE A 270 -16.62 3.37 -7.68
N VAL A 271 -15.47 3.82 -7.16
CA VAL A 271 -14.90 5.14 -7.46
C VAL A 271 -13.54 4.97 -8.10
N PHE A 272 -13.40 5.46 -9.34
CA PHE A 272 -12.12 5.55 -10.02
C PHE A 272 -11.54 6.93 -9.77
N ARG A 273 -10.25 7.00 -9.46
CA ARG A 273 -9.54 8.25 -9.20
C ARG A 273 -8.29 8.32 -10.05
N ALA A 274 -8.06 9.48 -10.64
CA ALA A 274 -6.79 9.86 -11.24
C ALA A 274 -6.32 11.14 -10.55
N ASP A 275 -5.26 11.05 -9.75
CA ASP A 275 -4.71 12.19 -9.00
C ASP A 275 -3.33 12.57 -9.54
N VAL A 276 -3.06 13.87 -9.64
CA VAL A 276 -1.72 14.44 -9.88
C VAL A 276 -1.39 15.35 -8.70
N ALA A 277 -0.31 15.03 -8.00
CA ALA A 277 0.14 15.73 -6.81
C ALA A 277 1.56 16.28 -7.00
N SER A 278 1.86 17.40 -6.36
CA SER A 278 3.17 18.04 -6.33
C SER A 278 3.60 18.30 -4.90
N GLY A 279 4.88 18.09 -4.63
CA GLY A 279 5.51 18.31 -3.33
C GLY A 279 6.99 18.63 -3.47
N LYS A 280 7.74 18.55 -2.36
CA LYS A 280 9.18 18.88 -2.38
C LYS A 280 10.03 17.91 -3.22
N GLU A 281 9.59 16.66 -3.36
CA GLU A 281 10.32 15.61 -4.10
C GLU A 281 9.90 15.49 -5.57
N GLY A 282 8.97 16.33 -6.03
CA GLY A 282 8.52 16.37 -7.42
C GLY A 282 7.03 16.16 -7.59
N VAL A 283 6.66 15.64 -8.77
CA VAL A 283 5.28 15.38 -9.18
C VAL A 283 5.03 13.88 -9.24
N GLU A 284 3.90 13.46 -8.70
CA GLU A 284 3.45 12.07 -8.72
C GLU A 284 2.04 11.99 -9.32
N ALA A 285 1.80 10.95 -10.12
CA ALA A 285 0.50 10.66 -10.71
C ALA A 285 0.06 9.26 -10.31
N SER A 286 -1.20 9.12 -9.90
CA SER A 286 -1.75 7.83 -9.46
C SER A 286 -3.13 7.59 -10.05
N ILE A 287 -3.40 6.32 -10.37
CA ILE A 287 -4.73 5.85 -10.77
C ILE A 287 -5.12 4.73 -9.80
N ILE A 288 -6.23 4.91 -9.09
CA ILE A 288 -6.70 3.97 -8.07
C ILE A 288 -8.21 3.75 -8.15
N VAL A 289 -8.64 2.60 -7.61
CA VAL A 289 -10.04 2.27 -7.38
C VAL A 289 -10.29 2.29 -5.87
N GLY A 290 -11.22 3.14 -5.41
CA GLY A 290 -11.56 3.33 -3.99
C GLY A 290 -11.47 4.78 -3.52
N TYR A 291 -11.85 5.03 -2.27
CA TYR A 291 -11.94 6.37 -1.67
C TYR A 291 -10.68 6.74 -0.86
N PRO A 292 -10.29 8.04 -0.77
CA PRO A 292 -9.15 8.44 0.06
C PRO A 292 -9.48 8.30 1.55
N TRP A 293 -8.44 8.02 2.35
CA TRP A 293 -8.48 8.05 3.82
C TRP A 293 -9.48 7.09 4.45
N GLU A 294 -9.74 5.95 3.81
CA GLU A 294 -10.38 4.82 4.48
C GLU A 294 -9.30 3.95 5.11
N ALA A 295 -9.49 3.55 6.38
CA ALA A 295 -8.73 2.44 6.93
C ALA A 295 -9.02 1.17 6.12
N LEU A 296 -7.95 0.45 5.79
CA LEU A 296 -7.98 -0.92 5.25
C LEU A 296 -8.51 -1.91 6.29
#